data_AF-B6B9W4-F1
#
_entry.id   AF-B6B9W4-F1
#
_cell.length_a   1.000
_cell.length_b   1.000
_cell.length_c   1.000
_cell.angle_alpha   90.00
_cell.angle_beta   90.00
_cell.angle_gamma   90.00
#
_symmetry.space_group_name_H-M   'P 1'
#
loop_
_entity.id
_entity.type
_entity.pdbx_description
1 polymer ?
#
loop_
_entity_poly.entity_id
_entity_poly.type
_entity_poly.pdbx_seq_one_letter_code
_entity_poly.pdbx_strand_id
1 'polypeptide(L)'
;MRALALTLALTAAPVAPVAASELSSSITDKLILPAFEELAEDSRTLARAAQADCDPQSAPLRAAYGEAFDAWIAASQYRFGPTETDSRAFALAFWPDSRSKTPKALASLIRSEDAGIKDPAKFASYSIASRGFYALEFLLYDPQLSAAGDVDYRCALTRAISTDIAATSQAISADWQQSYAAELRAPGSRYQTEDEITQELFKALTTGLQVVDGMRLGRPLGTYQKPRPNRAEARRSGRSLRHVLISLNALEPLAVALAGGNEDLRDKLTTGFAKARAKAEALDDPVFAGVSDPAGRFRIESLQQEIKDLHTLMREDLGPALGVAAGFNALDGD
;
A
#
# COMPACT_ATOMS: atom_id res chain seq x y z
N MET A 1 -49.83 33.99 47.19
CA MET A 1 -49.43 32.76 46.46
C MET A 1 -48.36 33.14 45.45
N ARG A 2 -47.08 32.87 45.73
CA ARG A 2 -45.97 33.08 44.80
C ARG A 2 -45.39 31.70 44.47
N ALA A 3 -45.52 31.27 43.22
CA ALA A 3 -44.99 30.00 42.74
C ALA A 3 -43.48 30.17 42.47
N LEU A 4 -42.65 29.36 43.15
CA LEU A 4 -41.23 29.23 42.87
C LEU A 4 -41.07 28.22 41.72
N ALA A 5 -40.56 28.66 40.58
CA ALA A 5 -40.12 27.79 39.50
C ALA A 5 -38.69 27.32 39.80
N LEU A 6 -38.51 26.00 39.95
CA LEU A 6 -37.23 25.35 40.16
C LEU A 6 -36.64 24.97 38.79
N THR A 7 -35.68 25.75 38.30
CA THR A 7 -34.91 25.41 37.10
C THR A 7 -33.85 24.36 37.44
N LEU A 8 -34.01 23.17 36.89
CA LEU A 8 -33.05 22.07 37.00
C LEU A 8 -31.92 22.31 35.98
N ALA A 9 -30.74 22.74 36.45
CA ALA A 9 -29.55 22.86 35.62
C ALA A 9 -28.91 21.47 35.45
N LEU A 10 -29.00 20.93 34.24
CA LEU A 10 -28.32 19.68 33.86
C LEU A 10 -26.84 20.00 33.57
N THR A 11 -25.97 19.75 34.54
CA THR A 11 -24.52 19.86 34.37
C THR A 11 -24.04 18.65 33.57
N ALA A 12 -23.65 18.86 32.31
CA ALA A 12 -22.93 17.85 31.53
C ALA A 12 -21.55 17.63 32.16
N ALA A 13 -21.28 16.41 32.62
CA ALA A 13 -19.96 16.04 33.12
C ALA A 13 -18.95 15.97 31.95
N PRO A 14 -17.69 16.39 32.14
CA PRO A 14 -16.65 16.20 31.14
C PRO A 14 -16.39 14.70 30.97
N VAL A 15 -16.58 14.18 29.75
CA VAL A 15 -16.21 12.82 29.39
C VAL A 15 -14.68 12.74 29.43
N ALA A 16 -14.14 11.98 30.37
CA ALA A 16 -12.71 11.70 30.40
C ALA A 16 -12.33 10.92 29.12
N PRO A 17 -11.14 11.17 28.52
CA PRO A 17 -10.69 10.37 27.38
C PRO A 17 -10.60 8.91 27.82
N VAL A 18 -11.30 8.04 27.10
CA VAL A 18 -11.17 6.59 27.24
C VAL A 18 -9.71 6.25 26.92
N ALA A 19 -9.04 5.52 27.81
CA ALA A 19 -7.66 5.12 27.60
C ALA A 19 -7.56 4.27 26.33
N ALA A 20 -6.51 4.49 25.54
CA ALA A 20 -6.24 3.73 24.34
C ALA A 20 -6.03 2.24 24.66
N SER A 21 -6.44 1.35 23.74
CA SER A 21 -6.04 -0.04 23.86
C SER A 21 -4.52 -0.14 23.64
N GLU A 22 -3.83 -0.91 24.48
CA GLU A 22 -2.39 -1.16 24.35
C GLU A 22 -2.06 -1.78 22.98
N LEU A 23 -3.00 -2.55 22.41
CA LEU A 23 -2.86 -3.17 21.10
C LEU A 23 -2.83 -2.14 19.97
N SER A 24 -3.82 -1.25 19.90
CA SER A 24 -3.92 -0.27 18.80
C SER A 24 -2.80 0.76 18.87
N SER A 25 -2.40 1.16 20.09
CA SER A 25 -1.25 2.03 20.32
C SER A 25 0.04 1.36 19.85
N SER A 26 0.28 0.10 20.24
CA SER A 26 1.47 -0.65 19.82
C SER A 26 1.54 -0.84 18.30
N ILE A 27 0.43 -1.16 17.63
CA ILE A 27 0.37 -1.28 16.16
C ILE A 27 0.65 0.07 15.49
N THR A 28 0.02 1.13 15.98
CA THR A 28 0.19 2.49 15.43
C THR A 28 1.64 2.94 15.54
N ASP A 29 2.25 2.80 16.72
CA ASP A 29 3.58 3.33 17.02
C ASP A 29 4.71 2.49 16.41
N LYS A 30 4.54 1.16 16.33
CA LYS A 30 5.61 0.25 15.90
C LYS A 30 5.50 -0.16 14.44
N LEU A 31 4.31 -0.10 13.84
CA LEU A 31 4.09 -0.60 12.48
C LEU A 31 3.64 0.51 11.52
N ILE A 32 2.62 1.28 11.87
CA ILE A 32 2.00 2.24 10.94
C ILE A 32 2.87 3.49 10.78
N LEU A 33 3.18 4.19 11.88
CA LEU A 33 3.94 5.43 11.84
C LEU A 33 5.33 5.23 11.21
N PRO A 34 6.13 4.21 11.61
CA PRO A 34 7.44 4.00 11.01
C PRO A 34 7.35 3.71 9.49
N ALA A 35 6.36 2.95 9.04
CA ALA A 35 6.22 2.64 7.61
C ALA A 35 5.96 3.88 6.75
N PHE A 36 5.15 4.84 7.24
CA PHE A 36 4.90 6.08 6.52
C PHE A 36 6.03 7.10 6.66
N GLU A 37 6.78 7.09 7.77
CA GLU A 37 8.02 7.86 7.92
C GLU A 37 9.11 7.39 6.95
N GLU A 38 9.34 6.08 6.86
CA GLU A 38 10.28 5.48 5.91
C GLU A 38 9.91 5.80 4.46
N LEU A 39 8.63 5.63 4.10
CA LEU A 39 8.12 6.02 2.78
C LEU A 39 8.38 7.50 2.47
N ALA A 40 8.18 8.40 3.43
CA ALA A 40 8.39 9.83 3.23
C ALA A 40 9.88 10.16 3.04
N GLU A 41 10.79 9.55 3.82
CA GLU A 41 12.22 9.77 3.68
C GLU A 41 12.76 9.20 2.36
N ASP A 42 12.42 7.95 2.03
CA ASP A 42 12.91 7.31 0.81
C ASP A 42 12.37 7.99 -0.44
N SER A 43 11.12 8.44 -0.42
CA SER A 43 10.56 9.26 -1.50
C SER A 43 11.29 10.60 -1.66
N ARG A 44 11.74 11.21 -0.56
CA ARG A 44 12.56 12.44 -0.60
C ARG A 44 13.95 12.15 -1.16
N THR A 45 14.54 11.00 -0.85
CA THR A 45 15.79 10.51 -1.43
C THR A 45 15.64 10.27 -2.94
N LEU A 46 14.56 9.64 -3.38
CA LEU A 46 14.20 9.50 -4.79
C LEU A 46 14.09 10.85 -5.50
N ALA A 47 13.38 11.83 -4.90
CA ALA A 47 13.28 13.17 -5.48
C ALA A 47 14.67 13.84 -5.61
N ARG A 48 15.52 13.75 -4.59
CA ARG A 48 16.90 14.29 -4.64
C ARG A 48 17.73 13.60 -5.74
N ALA A 49 17.64 12.28 -5.86
CA ALA A 49 18.34 11.52 -6.90
C ALA A 49 17.91 11.96 -8.31
N ALA A 50 16.60 12.08 -8.56
CA ALA A 50 16.07 12.52 -9.84
C ALA A 50 16.46 13.97 -10.22
N GLN A 51 16.61 14.83 -9.22
CA GLN A 51 17.10 16.20 -9.44
C GLN A 51 18.58 16.21 -9.84
N ALA A 52 19.40 15.40 -9.17
CA ALA A 52 20.83 15.28 -9.47
C ALA A 52 21.07 14.64 -10.85
N ASP A 53 20.37 13.56 -11.15
CA ASP A 53 20.47 12.83 -12.41
C ASP A 53 19.13 12.18 -12.75
N CYS A 54 18.65 12.45 -13.96
CA CYS A 54 17.35 12.02 -14.47
C CYS A 54 17.51 11.05 -15.65
N ASP A 55 18.73 10.60 -15.96
CA ASP A 55 18.94 9.59 -16.98
C ASP A 55 18.22 8.28 -16.58
N PRO A 56 17.40 7.68 -17.46
CA PRO A 56 16.67 6.45 -17.15
C PRO A 56 17.56 5.28 -16.71
N GLN A 57 18.83 5.24 -17.11
CA GLN A 57 19.83 4.23 -16.75
C GLN A 57 20.71 4.62 -15.56
N SER A 58 20.49 5.80 -14.97
CA SER A 58 21.23 6.25 -13.79
C SER A 58 21.08 5.25 -12.64
N ALA A 59 22.19 4.64 -12.22
CA ALA A 59 22.19 3.67 -11.14
C ALA A 59 21.72 4.27 -9.80
N PRO A 60 22.16 5.48 -9.38
CA PRO A 60 21.64 6.13 -8.17
C PRO A 60 20.13 6.38 -8.24
N LEU A 61 19.59 6.85 -9.37
CA LEU A 61 18.17 7.10 -9.54
C LEU A 61 17.36 5.80 -9.44
N ARG A 62 17.80 4.74 -10.12
CA ARG A 62 17.13 3.44 -10.10
C ARG A 62 17.17 2.77 -8.72
N ALA A 63 18.26 2.92 -7.98
CA ALA A 63 18.38 2.45 -6.61
C ALA A 63 17.38 3.17 -5.69
N ALA A 64 17.39 4.51 -5.70
CA ALA A 64 16.46 5.30 -4.90
C ALA A 64 14.99 5.08 -5.29
N TYR A 65 14.70 4.83 -6.57
CA TYR A 65 13.38 4.43 -7.03
C TYR A 65 12.95 3.10 -6.41
N GLY A 66 13.86 2.12 -6.39
CA GLY A 66 13.59 0.82 -5.80
C GLY A 66 13.31 0.89 -4.30
N GLU A 67 14.13 1.64 -3.55
CA GLU A 67 13.98 1.84 -2.10
C GLU A 67 12.62 2.49 -1.79
N ALA A 68 12.31 3.63 -2.42
CA ALA A 68 11.04 4.32 -2.21
C ALA A 68 9.81 3.47 -2.59
N PHE A 69 9.91 2.68 -3.67
CA PHE A 69 8.82 1.80 -4.05
C PHE A 69 8.66 0.64 -3.07
N ASP A 70 9.75 0.08 -2.55
CA ASP A 70 9.70 -0.95 -1.50
C ASP A 70 9.04 -0.42 -0.22
N ALA A 71 9.41 0.78 0.22
CA ALA A 71 8.80 1.45 1.36
C ALA A 71 7.28 1.64 1.14
N TRP A 72 6.87 2.01 -0.07
CA TRP A 72 5.45 2.09 -0.42
C TRP A 72 4.76 0.73 -0.31
N ILE A 73 5.37 -0.33 -0.84
CA ILE A 73 4.78 -1.68 -0.78
C ILE A 73 4.64 -2.13 0.68
N ALA A 74 5.61 -1.83 1.54
CA ALA A 74 5.53 -2.13 2.98
C ALA A 74 4.38 -1.37 3.69
N ALA A 75 4.20 -0.09 3.38
CA ALA A 75 3.10 0.72 3.90
C ALA A 75 1.75 0.42 3.25
N SER A 76 1.74 -0.23 2.07
CA SER A 76 0.58 -0.29 1.18
C SER A 76 -0.65 -1.05 1.71
N GLN A 77 -0.49 -1.81 2.79
CA GLN A 77 -1.59 -2.50 3.46
C GLN A 77 -2.54 -1.55 4.19
N TYR A 78 -2.04 -0.38 4.64
CA TYR A 78 -2.83 0.60 5.38
C TYR A 78 -3.56 1.52 4.38
N ARG A 79 -4.63 0.99 3.76
CA ARG A 79 -5.50 1.67 2.78
C ARG A 79 -6.71 2.33 3.42
N PHE A 80 -6.44 3.16 4.42
CA PHE A 80 -7.45 3.90 5.16
C PHE A 80 -6.84 5.18 5.70
N GLY A 81 -7.71 6.14 6.06
CA GLY A 81 -7.25 7.41 6.62
C GLY A 81 -6.43 8.25 5.62
N PRO A 82 -5.24 8.76 6.01
CA PRO A 82 -4.45 9.69 5.21
C PRO A 82 -4.08 9.23 3.80
N THR A 83 -4.06 7.92 3.55
CA THR A 83 -3.80 7.37 2.21
C THR A 83 -4.99 7.54 1.26
N GLU A 84 -6.21 7.59 1.78
CA GLU A 84 -7.44 7.71 0.98
C GLU A 84 -7.84 9.17 0.72
N THR A 85 -7.37 10.10 1.56
CA THR A 85 -7.51 11.54 1.34
C THR A 85 -7.07 11.91 -0.08
N ASP A 86 -7.93 12.60 -0.83
CA ASP A 86 -7.66 13.05 -2.21
C ASP A 86 -7.10 11.97 -3.14
N SER A 87 -7.45 10.70 -2.91
CA SER A 87 -6.94 9.55 -3.67
C SER A 87 -5.40 9.43 -3.66
N ARG A 88 -4.71 9.88 -2.59
CA ARG A 88 -3.24 9.89 -2.51
C ARG A 88 -2.61 8.52 -2.74
N ALA A 89 -3.22 7.43 -2.25
CA ALA A 89 -2.73 6.07 -2.50
C ALA A 89 -2.76 5.69 -3.98
N PHE A 90 -3.85 6.04 -4.67
CA PHE A 90 -3.95 5.83 -6.10
C PHE A 90 -2.98 6.73 -6.86
N ALA A 91 -2.77 7.97 -6.43
CA ALA A 91 -1.78 8.88 -7.00
C ALA A 91 -0.34 8.33 -6.89
N LEU A 92 0.02 7.72 -5.76
CA LEU A 92 1.31 7.04 -5.58
C LEU A 92 1.40 5.77 -6.43
N ALA A 93 0.33 5.00 -6.55
CA ALA A 93 0.40 3.64 -7.10
C ALA A 93 -0.85 3.23 -7.88
N PHE A 94 -1.02 3.82 -9.06
CA PHE A 94 -2.07 3.43 -9.99
C PHE A 94 -1.78 2.08 -10.69
N TRP A 95 -2.19 0.99 -10.04
CA TRP A 95 -2.18 -0.35 -10.60
C TRP A 95 -3.36 -1.15 -10.02
N PRO A 96 -4.07 -1.94 -10.84
CA PRO A 96 -3.72 -2.41 -12.16
C PRO A 96 -4.24 -1.54 -13.31
N ASP A 97 -3.35 -1.19 -14.23
CA ASP A 97 -3.71 -0.43 -15.43
C ASP A 97 -4.14 -1.34 -16.60
N SER A 98 -5.36 -1.89 -16.51
CA SER A 98 -5.90 -2.80 -17.54
C SER A 98 -6.18 -2.15 -18.91
N ARG A 99 -6.24 -0.81 -18.97
CA ARG A 99 -6.59 -0.04 -20.18
C ARG A 99 -5.41 0.77 -20.74
N SER A 100 -4.21 0.54 -20.22
CA SER A 100 -2.96 1.22 -20.60
C SER A 100 -3.09 2.74 -20.51
N LYS A 101 -3.75 3.25 -19.46
CA LYS A 101 -3.90 4.67 -19.18
C LYS A 101 -2.57 5.34 -18.89
N THR A 102 -1.69 4.71 -18.11
CA THR A 102 -0.38 5.26 -17.75
C THR A 102 0.50 5.52 -18.98
N PRO A 103 0.80 4.52 -19.83
CA PRO A 103 1.64 4.78 -21.00
C PRO A 103 1.00 5.76 -21.99
N LYS A 104 -0.34 5.79 -22.10
CA LYS A 104 -1.05 6.78 -22.95
C LYS A 104 -0.90 8.19 -22.41
N ALA A 105 -1.04 8.39 -21.10
CA ALA A 105 -0.91 9.69 -20.45
C ALA A 105 0.53 10.21 -20.57
N LEU A 106 1.52 9.37 -20.27
CA LEU A 106 2.94 9.72 -20.41
C LEU A 106 3.32 10.06 -21.85
N ALA A 107 2.92 9.23 -22.82
CA ALA A 107 3.18 9.50 -24.22
C ALA A 107 2.50 10.80 -24.69
N SER A 108 1.34 11.15 -24.13
CA SER A 108 0.68 12.42 -24.43
C SER A 108 1.48 13.61 -23.92
N LEU A 109 1.89 13.59 -22.65
CA LEU A 109 2.71 14.65 -22.05
C LEU A 109 4.01 14.85 -22.81
N ILE A 110 4.72 13.76 -23.12
CA ILE A 110 5.98 13.77 -23.88
C ILE A 110 5.79 14.37 -25.28
N ARG A 111 4.71 14.03 -25.99
CA ARG A 111 4.46 14.58 -27.34
C ARG A 111 4.06 16.05 -27.33
N SER A 112 3.29 16.49 -26.33
CA SER A 112 2.82 17.87 -26.25
C SER A 112 3.82 18.80 -25.58
N GLU A 113 4.89 18.27 -25.00
CA GLU A 113 5.86 18.99 -24.17
C GLU A 113 5.17 19.93 -23.17
N ASP A 114 4.15 19.42 -22.48
CA ASP A 114 3.31 20.24 -21.59
C ASP A 114 4.17 20.89 -20.50
N ALA A 115 4.34 22.20 -20.58
CA ALA A 115 5.16 22.99 -19.65
C ALA A 115 4.62 22.99 -18.21
N GLY A 116 3.35 22.61 -18.01
CA GLY A 116 2.71 22.56 -16.70
C GLY A 116 3.32 21.55 -15.74
N ILE A 117 4.08 20.57 -16.22
CA ILE A 117 4.79 19.59 -15.36
C ILE A 117 5.82 20.23 -14.43
N LYS A 118 6.27 21.46 -14.74
CA LYS A 118 7.29 22.18 -13.95
C LYS A 118 6.71 22.89 -12.72
N ASP A 119 5.39 23.01 -12.64
CA ASP A 119 4.70 23.57 -11.48
C ASP A 119 4.18 22.42 -10.61
N PRO A 120 4.74 22.21 -9.39
CA PRO A 120 4.31 21.12 -8.52
C PRO A 120 2.83 21.16 -8.15
N ALA A 121 2.27 22.35 -7.91
CA ALA A 121 0.86 22.50 -7.53
C ALA A 121 -0.05 22.13 -8.71
N LYS A 122 0.35 22.54 -9.92
CA LYS A 122 -0.37 22.16 -11.14
C LYS A 122 -0.23 20.65 -11.40
N PHE A 123 0.96 20.08 -11.30
CA PHE A 123 1.21 18.66 -11.56
C PHE A 123 0.46 17.74 -10.59
N ALA A 124 0.28 18.14 -9.33
CA ALA A 124 -0.54 17.41 -8.36
C ALA A 124 -2.02 17.27 -8.78
N SER A 125 -2.51 18.11 -9.70
CA SER A 125 -3.86 18.00 -10.29
C SER A 125 -3.92 17.12 -11.55
N TYR A 126 -2.78 16.64 -12.04
CA TYR A 126 -2.74 15.84 -13.27
C TYR A 126 -3.37 14.49 -13.03
N SER A 127 -3.75 13.83 -14.12
CA SER A 127 -4.28 12.47 -14.07
C SER A 127 -3.36 11.57 -13.24
N ILE A 128 -3.93 10.85 -12.30
CA ILE A 128 -3.24 9.83 -11.51
C ILE A 128 -2.46 8.84 -12.41
N ALA A 129 -2.95 8.59 -13.64
CA ALA A 129 -2.26 7.72 -14.58
C ALA A 129 -0.87 8.23 -15.01
N SER A 130 -0.58 9.53 -14.96
CA SER A 130 0.74 10.11 -15.27
C SER A 130 1.61 10.35 -14.03
N ARG A 131 1.19 9.88 -12.85
CA ARG A 131 1.83 10.14 -11.56
C ARG A 131 2.23 8.82 -10.89
N GLY A 132 3.02 8.92 -9.81
CA GLY A 132 3.34 7.78 -8.96
C GLY A 132 4.38 6.81 -9.51
N PHE A 133 4.64 5.76 -8.71
CA PHE A 133 5.71 4.78 -8.93
C PHE A 133 5.60 4.02 -10.24
N TYR A 134 4.37 3.73 -10.70
CA TYR A 134 4.17 3.03 -11.98
C TYR A 134 4.44 3.92 -13.18
N ALA A 135 4.05 5.20 -13.12
CA ALA A 135 4.39 6.14 -14.18
C ALA A 135 5.91 6.32 -14.28
N LEU A 136 6.58 6.43 -13.13
CA LEU A 136 8.03 6.50 -13.07
C LEU A 136 8.70 5.21 -13.57
N GLU A 137 8.12 4.03 -13.28
CA GLU A 137 8.61 2.75 -13.83
C GLU A 137 8.69 2.78 -15.36
N PHE A 138 7.65 3.32 -16.02
CA PHE A 138 7.64 3.43 -17.48
C PHE A 138 8.74 4.35 -17.99
N LEU A 139 9.00 5.48 -17.35
CA LEU A 139 10.05 6.40 -17.80
C LEU A 139 11.46 5.84 -17.58
N LEU A 140 11.66 5.03 -16.53
CA LEU A 140 12.96 4.47 -16.19
C LEU A 140 13.27 3.14 -16.90
N TYR A 141 12.26 2.30 -17.13
CA TYR A 141 12.48 0.90 -17.54
C TYR A 141 11.73 0.48 -18.82
N ASP A 142 10.74 1.24 -19.30
CA ASP A 142 10.07 0.89 -20.56
C ASP A 142 10.91 1.36 -21.76
N PRO A 143 11.34 0.46 -22.66
CA PRO A 143 12.27 0.80 -23.73
C PRO A 143 11.71 1.80 -24.75
N GLN A 144 10.37 1.92 -24.85
CA GLN A 144 9.75 2.90 -25.74
C GLN A 144 9.65 4.25 -25.06
N LEU A 145 9.11 4.31 -23.85
CA LEU A 145 8.90 5.59 -23.15
C LEU A 145 10.20 6.21 -22.62
N SER A 146 11.19 5.41 -22.23
CA SER A 146 12.48 5.93 -21.75
C SER A 146 13.28 6.66 -22.85
N ALA A 147 12.96 6.39 -24.13
CA ALA A 147 13.62 6.97 -25.30
C ALA A 147 12.71 7.88 -26.15
N ALA A 148 11.47 8.12 -25.74
CA ALA A 148 10.47 8.82 -26.55
C ALA A 148 10.60 10.36 -26.48
N GLY A 149 10.57 11.04 -27.62
CA GLY A 149 10.49 12.51 -27.68
C GLY A 149 11.77 13.21 -27.19
N ASP A 150 11.61 14.43 -26.70
CA ASP A 150 12.73 15.24 -26.21
C ASP A 150 13.30 14.73 -24.87
N VAL A 151 14.63 14.70 -24.76
CA VAL A 151 15.34 14.17 -23.59
C VAL A 151 15.23 15.09 -22.37
N ASP A 152 15.25 16.40 -22.58
CA ASP A 152 15.15 17.39 -21.50
C ASP A 152 13.72 17.41 -20.93
N TYR A 153 12.71 17.22 -21.79
CA TYR A 153 11.33 17.06 -21.34
C TYR A 153 11.13 15.78 -20.51
N ARG A 154 11.65 14.62 -20.96
CA ARG A 154 11.59 13.38 -20.18
C ARG A 154 12.29 13.50 -18.83
N CYS A 155 13.43 14.18 -18.80
CA CYS A 155 14.15 14.50 -17.58
C CYS A 155 13.29 15.35 -16.63
N ALA A 156 12.68 16.42 -17.14
CA ALA A 156 11.77 17.28 -16.37
C ALA A 156 10.55 16.49 -15.84
N LEU A 157 9.98 15.58 -16.64
CA LEU A 157 8.85 14.75 -16.23
C LEU A 157 9.23 13.75 -15.14
N THR A 158 10.40 13.13 -15.25
CA THR A 158 10.96 12.23 -14.22
C THR A 158 11.09 12.97 -12.89
N ARG A 159 11.66 14.18 -12.90
CA ARG A 159 11.79 15.05 -11.72
C ARG A 159 10.43 15.46 -11.14
N ALA A 160 9.47 15.79 -12.00
CA ALA A 160 8.11 16.17 -11.59
C ALA A 160 7.41 15.01 -10.86
N ILE A 161 7.45 13.79 -11.43
CA ILE A 161 6.85 12.60 -10.81
C ILE A 161 7.52 12.26 -9.48
N SER A 162 8.86 12.25 -9.42
CA SER A 162 9.58 11.97 -8.16
C SER A 162 9.29 13.02 -7.08
N THR A 163 9.16 14.29 -7.46
CA THR A 163 8.79 15.38 -6.53
C THR A 163 7.36 15.21 -6.01
N ASP A 164 6.42 14.83 -6.88
CA ASP A 164 5.03 14.55 -6.51
C ASP A 164 4.88 13.34 -5.58
N ILE A 165 5.65 12.26 -5.83
CA ILE A 165 5.75 11.09 -4.92
C ILE A 165 6.23 11.53 -3.54
N ALA A 166 7.29 12.34 -3.45
CA ALA A 166 7.83 12.84 -2.19
C ALA A 166 6.83 13.73 -1.44
N ALA A 167 6.20 14.68 -2.14
CA ALA A 167 5.20 15.58 -1.55
C ALA A 167 3.99 14.81 -1.03
N THR A 168 3.48 13.86 -1.82
CA THR A 168 2.32 13.03 -1.45
C THR A 168 2.64 12.13 -0.25
N SER A 169 3.79 11.47 -0.24
CA SER A 169 4.25 10.63 0.86
C SER A 169 4.45 11.43 2.16
N GLN A 170 5.03 12.63 2.04
CA GLN A 170 5.20 13.53 3.18
C GLN A 170 3.86 14.00 3.76
N ALA A 171 2.87 14.28 2.91
CA ALA A 171 1.52 14.67 3.35
C ALA A 171 0.82 13.51 4.08
N ILE A 172 0.93 12.27 3.57
CA ILE A 172 0.41 11.08 4.24
C ILE A 172 1.05 10.92 5.63
N SER A 173 2.39 10.96 5.70
CA SER A 173 3.12 10.82 6.96
C SER A 173 2.76 11.91 7.97
N ALA A 174 2.66 13.17 7.54
CA ALA A 174 2.28 14.28 8.39
C ALA A 174 0.86 14.12 8.95
N ASP A 175 -0.12 13.77 8.11
CA ASP A 175 -1.51 13.59 8.55
C ASP A 175 -1.65 12.39 9.50
N TRP A 176 -0.86 11.32 9.30
CA TRP A 176 -0.76 10.22 10.27
C TRP A 176 -0.28 10.69 11.64
N GLN A 177 0.84 11.43 11.68
CA GLN A 177 1.43 11.91 12.93
C GLN A 177 0.56 12.95 13.65
N GLN A 178 -0.06 13.87 12.88
CA GLN A 178 -0.75 15.04 13.43
C GLN A 178 -2.17 14.75 13.90
N SER A 179 -2.90 13.85 13.21
CA SER A 179 -4.31 13.61 13.51
C SER A 179 -4.67 12.14 13.59
N TYR A 180 -4.35 11.36 12.56
CA TYR A 180 -4.97 10.04 12.41
C TYR A 180 -4.49 8.99 13.42
N ALA A 181 -3.22 9.06 13.85
CA ALA A 181 -2.71 8.18 14.90
C ALA A 181 -3.46 8.36 16.23
N ALA A 182 -3.95 9.57 16.54
CA ALA A 182 -4.78 9.78 17.72
C ALA A 182 -6.14 9.07 17.62
N GLU A 183 -6.73 9.03 16.42
CA GLU A 183 -8.00 8.36 16.14
C GLU A 183 -7.89 6.83 16.28
N LEU A 184 -6.73 6.23 15.97
CA LEU A 184 -6.50 4.80 16.21
C LEU A 184 -6.12 4.46 17.65
N ARG A 185 -5.63 5.43 18.42
CA ARG A 185 -5.26 5.16 19.81
C ARG A 185 -6.50 5.04 20.68
N ALA A 186 -7.43 5.97 20.60
CA ALA A 186 -8.61 5.97 21.46
C ALA A 186 -9.91 6.15 20.66
N PRO A 187 -11.03 5.54 21.10
CA PRO A 187 -12.33 5.81 20.53
C PRO A 187 -12.67 7.31 20.54
N GLY A 188 -13.33 7.76 19.48
CA GLY A 188 -13.68 9.14 19.24
C GLY A 188 -14.75 9.29 18.15
N SER A 189 -14.68 10.35 17.36
CA SER A 189 -15.69 10.63 16.32
C SER A 189 -15.66 9.61 15.17
N ARG A 190 -14.47 9.16 14.75
CA ARG A 190 -14.32 8.21 13.63
C ARG A 190 -14.63 6.78 14.05
N TYR A 191 -14.01 6.33 15.13
CA TYR A 191 -14.20 4.99 15.68
C TYR A 191 -14.86 5.13 17.05
N GLN A 192 -16.11 4.71 17.19
CA GLN A 192 -16.89 4.85 18.42
C GLN A 192 -16.44 3.87 19.50
N THR A 193 -15.75 2.79 19.13
CA THR A 193 -15.27 1.74 20.03
C THR A 193 -13.87 1.24 19.66
N GLU A 194 -13.20 0.56 20.61
CA GLU A 194 -11.94 -0.14 20.33
C GLU A 194 -12.12 -1.32 19.36
N ASP A 195 -13.31 -1.92 19.35
CA ASP A 195 -13.67 -3.00 18.42
C ASP A 195 -13.67 -2.48 16.98
N GLU A 196 -14.18 -1.27 16.72
CA GLU A 196 -14.15 -0.65 15.38
C GLU A 196 -12.72 -0.38 14.90
N ILE A 197 -11.82 0.06 15.80
CA ILE A 197 -10.39 0.21 15.50
C ILE A 197 -9.77 -1.15 15.15
N THR A 198 -10.07 -2.18 15.94
CA THR A 198 -9.58 -3.54 15.73
C THR A 198 -10.09 -4.11 14.41
N GLN A 199 -11.35 -3.84 14.05
CA GLN A 199 -11.96 -4.20 12.78
C GLN A 199 -11.27 -3.54 11.59
N GLU A 200 -10.92 -2.25 11.68
CA GLU A 200 -10.17 -1.56 10.62
C GLU A 200 -8.78 -2.18 10.42
N LEU A 201 -8.07 -2.48 11.51
CA LEU A 201 -6.75 -3.11 11.43
C LEU A 201 -6.83 -4.54 10.86
N PHE A 202 -7.85 -5.31 11.25
CA PHE A 202 -8.12 -6.63 10.69
C PHE A 202 -8.52 -6.56 9.20
N LYS A 203 -9.30 -5.54 8.81
CA LYS A 203 -9.63 -5.24 7.41
C LYS A 203 -8.36 -4.95 6.60
N ALA A 204 -7.45 -4.14 7.13
CA ALA A 204 -6.19 -3.81 6.46
C ALA A 204 -5.33 -5.06 6.21
N LEU A 205 -5.22 -5.94 7.21
CA LEU A 205 -4.51 -7.20 7.11
C LEU A 205 -5.11 -8.14 6.03
N THR A 206 -6.41 -8.38 6.11
CA THR A 206 -7.11 -9.30 5.19
C THR A 206 -7.13 -8.75 3.76
N THR A 207 -7.36 -7.44 3.58
CA THR A 207 -7.28 -6.77 2.28
C THR A 207 -5.86 -6.85 1.71
N GLY A 208 -4.83 -6.64 2.53
CA GLY A 208 -3.43 -6.78 2.12
C GLY A 208 -3.10 -8.18 1.59
N LEU A 209 -3.53 -9.24 2.28
CA LEU A 209 -3.40 -10.62 1.79
C LEU A 209 -4.19 -10.85 0.49
N GLN A 210 -5.37 -10.22 0.33
CA GLN A 210 -6.18 -10.33 -0.90
C GLN A 210 -5.48 -9.67 -2.09
N VAL A 211 -4.78 -8.55 -1.89
CA VAL A 211 -3.95 -7.93 -2.91
C VAL A 211 -2.81 -8.87 -3.32
N VAL A 212 -2.15 -9.54 -2.37
CA VAL A 212 -1.09 -10.50 -2.70
C VAL A 212 -1.64 -11.69 -3.51
N ASP A 213 -2.70 -12.35 -3.02
CA ASP A 213 -3.31 -13.51 -3.67
C ASP A 213 -3.95 -13.16 -5.01
N GLY A 214 -4.96 -12.29 -5.00
CA GLY A 214 -5.80 -12.02 -6.16
C GLY A 214 -5.13 -11.13 -7.19
N MET A 215 -4.32 -10.16 -6.74
CA MET A 215 -3.73 -9.17 -7.63
C MET A 215 -2.29 -9.52 -8.04
N ARG A 216 -1.36 -9.60 -7.08
CA ARG A 216 0.07 -9.79 -7.38
C ARG A 216 0.37 -11.16 -7.98
N LEU A 217 -0.27 -12.22 -7.48
CA LEU A 217 -0.14 -13.59 -8.00
C LEU A 217 -1.24 -13.94 -9.02
N GLY A 218 -2.50 -13.65 -8.70
CA GLY A 218 -3.64 -14.06 -9.53
C GLY A 218 -3.68 -13.42 -10.92
N ARG A 219 -3.31 -12.13 -11.04
CA ARG A 219 -3.32 -11.45 -12.34
C ARG A 219 -2.32 -12.02 -13.35
N PRO A 220 -1.04 -12.28 -13.00
CA PRO A 220 -0.13 -12.93 -13.93
C PRO A 220 -0.48 -14.40 -14.19
N LEU A 221 -0.99 -15.13 -13.18
CA LEU A 221 -1.46 -16.50 -13.36
C LEU A 221 -2.55 -16.62 -14.42
N GLY A 222 -3.56 -15.73 -14.40
CA GLY A 222 -4.71 -15.85 -15.30
C GLY A 222 -5.37 -17.23 -15.22
N THR A 223 -5.97 -17.69 -16.32
CA THR A 223 -6.43 -19.09 -16.44
C THR A 223 -5.32 -19.97 -16.98
N TYR A 224 -5.42 -21.28 -16.78
CA TYR A 224 -4.47 -22.25 -17.32
C TYR A 224 -4.28 -22.10 -18.84
N GLN A 225 -5.37 -21.92 -19.60
CA GLN A 225 -5.32 -21.75 -21.06
C GLN A 225 -4.87 -20.35 -21.49
N LYS A 226 -4.83 -19.37 -20.57
CA LYS A 226 -4.55 -17.97 -20.89
C LYS A 226 -3.71 -17.29 -19.80
N PRO A 227 -2.46 -17.76 -19.58
CA PRO A 227 -1.53 -17.11 -18.67
C PRO A 227 -1.25 -15.67 -19.10
N ARG A 228 -0.97 -14.79 -18.13
CA ARG A 228 -0.86 -13.35 -18.35
C ARG A 228 0.40 -12.76 -17.71
N PRO A 229 1.62 -13.26 -17.99
CA PRO A 229 2.85 -12.78 -17.34
C PRO A 229 3.03 -11.25 -17.43
N ASN A 230 2.60 -10.64 -18.54
CA ASN A 230 2.62 -9.18 -18.72
C ASN A 230 1.71 -8.37 -17.77
N ARG A 231 0.89 -9.02 -16.93
CA ARG A 231 0.06 -8.38 -15.89
C ARG A 231 0.71 -8.37 -14.52
N ALA A 232 1.89 -8.96 -14.34
CA ALA A 232 2.63 -8.87 -13.09
C ALA A 232 2.93 -7.40 -12.72
N GLU A 233 2.80 -7.08 -11.43
CA GLU A 233 3.07 -5.77 -10.85
C GLU A 233 4.55 -5.41 -11.03
N ALA A 234 4.88 -4.18 -11.41
CA ALA A 234 6.26 -3.69 -11.49
C ALA A 234 7.25 -4.61 -12.24
N ARG A 235 6.76 -5.29 -13.30
CA ARG A 235 7.58 -6.27 -14.03
C ARG A 235 8.72 -5.66 -14.84
N ARG A 236 8.63 -4.38 -15.22
CA ARG A 236 9.67 -3.73 -16.05
C ARG A 236 10.94 -3.48 -15.24
N SER A 237 10.73 -3.18 -13.96
CA SER A 237 11.78 -3.03 -12.96
C SER A 237 12.16 -4.35 -12.28
N GLY A 238 11.56 -5.48 -12.68
CA GLY A 238 11.91 -6.79 -12.14
C GLY A 238 11.44 -7.06 -10.71
N ARG A 239 10.39 -6.37 -10.23
CA ARG A 239 10.06 -6.32 -8.80
C ARG A 239 8.85 -7.15 -8.37
N SER A 240 8.22 -7.90 -9.28
CA SER A 240 6.95 -8.57 -8.99
C SER A 240 7.03 -9.52 -7.80
N LEU A 241 8.04 -10.39 -7.77
CA LEU A 241 8.29 -11.30 -6.64
C LEU A 241 8.77 -10.56 -5.39
N ARG A 242 9.64 -9.55 -5.57
CA ARG A 242 10.12 -8.68 -4.49
C ARG A 242 8.97 -8.03 -3.72
N HIS A 243 7.96 -7.53 -4.42
CA HIS A 243 6.78 -6.93 -3.80
C HIS A 243 5.93 -7.93 -3.03
N VAL A 244 5.82 -9.19 -3.50
CA VAL A 244 5.16 -10.26 -2.74
C VAL A 244 5.89 -10.50 -1.41
N LEU A 245 7.23 -10.61 -1.44
CA LEU A 245 8.05 -10.81 -0.24
C LEU A 245 7.91 -9.65 0.75
N ILE A 246 7.96 -8.40 0.28
CA ILE A 246 7.78 -7.22 1.14
C ILE A 246 6.38 -7.22 1.76
N SER A 247 5.36 -7.54 1.00
CA SER A 247 3.99 -7.60 1.51
C SER A 247 3.88 -8.64 2.63
N LEU A 248 4.46 -9.84 2.45
CA LEU A 248 4.47 -10.88 3.47
C LEU A 248 5.21 -10.41 4.74
N ASN A 249 6.35 -9.75 4.59
CA ASN A 249 7.13 -9.20 5.71
C ASN A 249 6.39 -8.08 6.45
N ALA A 250 5.59 -7.28 5.74
CA ALA A 250 4.85 -6.17 6.32
C ALA A 250 3.53 -6.62 6.99
N LEU A 251 2.89 -7.67 6.48
CA LEU A 251 1.61 -8.20 6.99
C LEU A 251 1.80 -9.09 8.24
N GLU A 252 2.91 -9.82 8.35
CA GLU A 252 3.14 -10.73 9.48
C GLU A 252 3.14 -10.01 10.84
N PRO A 253 3.87 -8.91 11.07
CA PRO A 253 3.87 -8.21 12.36
C PRO A 253 2.49 -7.73 12.77
N LEU A 254 1.66 -7.28 11.81
CA LEU A 254 0.29 -6.86 12.06
C LEU A 254 -0.58 -8.05 12.51
N ALA A 255 -0.48 -9.18 11.80
CA ALA A 255 -1.20 -10.39 12.16
C ALA A 255 -0.83 -10.91 13.56
N VAL A 256 0.47 -10.95 13.87
CA VAL A 256 0.98 -11.39 15.17
C VAL A 256 0.58 -10.43 16.29
N ALA A 257 0.58 -9.11 16.02
CA ALA A 257 0.09 -8.13 16.98
C ALA A 257 -1.40 -8.33 17.28
N LEU A 258 -2.23 -8.50 16.26
CA LEU A 258 -3.68 -8.73 16.39
C LEU A 258 -4.01 -10.03 17.13
N ALA A 259 -3.16 -11.07 17.04
CA ALA A 259 -3.34 -12.28 17.84
C ALA A 259 -3.16 -12.05 19.35
N GLY A 260 -2.63 -10.90 19.77
CA GLY A 260 -2.56 -10.47 21.16
C GLY A 260 -1.78 -11.45 22.03
N GLY A 261 -2.42 -11.93 23.11
CA GLY A 261 -1.85 -12.90 24.04
C GLY A 261 -2.06 -14.37 23.67
N ASN A 262 -2.64 -14.68 22.51
CA ASN A 262 -2.85 -16.06 22.07
C ASN A 262 -1.57 -16.64 21.44
N GLU A 263 -0.72 -17.28 22.25
CA GLU A 263 0.58 -17.82 21.83
C GLU A 263 0.45 -18.86 20.70
N ASP A 264 -0.49 -19.81 20.82
CA ASP A 264 -0.74 -20.82 19.78
C ASP A 264 -1.09 -20.19 18.43
N LEU A 265 -1.93 -19.15 18.43
CA LEU A 265 -2.30 -18.45 17.21
C LEU A 265 -1.13 -17.67 16.61
N ARG A 266 -0.32 -17.01 17.45
CA ARG A 266 0.90 -16.32 17.01
C ARG A 266 1.87 -17.29 16.34
N ASP A 267 2.08 -18.46 16.91
CA ASP A 267 2.96 -19.49 16.35
C ASP A 267 2.44 -20.03 15.02
N LYS A 268 1.12 -20.27 14.89
CA LYS A 268 0.49 -20.64 13.61
C LYS A 268 0.71 -19.56 12.55
N LEU A 269 0.50 -18.29 12.90
CA LEU A 269 0.66 -17.16 12.00
C LEU A 269 2.11 -17.04 11.52
N THR A 270 3.07 -17.00 12.44
CA THR A 270 4.50 -16.92 12.12
C THR A 270 4.95 -18.11 11.25
N THR A 271 4.48 -19.32 11.56
CA THR A 271 4.78 -20.52 10.74
C THR A 271 4.20 -20.40 9.33
N GLY A 272 2.94 -19.94 9.21
CA GLY A 272 2.28 -19.76 7.91
C GLY A 272 2.99 -18.73 7.03
N PHE A 273 3.34 -17.57 7.61
CA PHE A 273 4.08 -16.53 6.90
C PHE A 273 5.49 -16.99 6.51
N ALA A 274 6.19 -17.71 7.39
CA ALA A 274 7.50 -18.29 7.07
C ALA A 274 7.43 -19.30 5.92
N LYS A 275 6.39 -20.14 5.88
CA LYS A 275 6.17 -21.10 4.79
C LYS A 275 5.89 -20.40 3.46
N ALA A 276 5.06 -19.35 3.45
CA ALA A 276 4.79 -18.54 2.27
C ALA A 276 6.07 -17.86 1.76
N ARG A 277 6.87 -17.25 2.65
CA ARG A 277 8.17 -16.66 2.28
C ARG A 277 9.13 -17.68 1.69
N ALA A 278 9.31 -18.82 2.34
CA ALA A 278 10.22 -19.86 1.86
C ALA A 278 9.84 -20.33 0.44
N LYS A 279 8.54 -20.44 0.14
CA LYS A 279 8.08 -20.72 -1.23
C LYS A 279 8.39 -19.59 -2.20
N ALA A 280 8.16 -18.34 -1.80
CA ALA A 280 8.44 -17.18 -2.64
C ALA A 280 9.94 -17.03 -2.93
N GLU A 281 10.81 -17.20 -1.93
CA GLU A 281 12.27 -17.14 -2.08
C GLU A 281 12.82 -18.26 -2.97
N ALA A 282 12.16 -19.42 -3.00
CA ALA A 282 12.49 -20.52 -3.89
C ALA A 282 12.03 -20.30 -5.35
N LEU A 283 11.25 -19.24 -5.63
CA LEU A 283 10.89 -18.87 -7.01
C LEU A 283 12.04 -18.11 -7.65
N ASP A 284 12.84 -18.79 -8.48
CA ASP A 284 13.78 -18.16 -9.40
C ASP A 284 13.04 -17.54 -10.61
N ASP A 285 12.10 -16.63 -10.33
CA ASP A 285 11.23 -15.98 -11.32
C ASP A 285 10.77 -14.58 -10.82
N PRO A 286 11.61 -13.55 -10.98
CA PRO A 286 11.36 -12.23 -10.38
C PRO A 286 10.12 -11.49 -10.95
N VAL A 287 9.66 -11.88 -12.14
CA VAL A 287 8.56 -11.22 -12.88
C VAL A 287 7.37 -12.14 -13.15
N PHE A 288 7.37 -13.35 -12.58
CA PHE A 288 6.36 -14.37 -12.83
C PHE A 288 6.19 -14.71 -14.32
N ALA A 289 7.27 -14.76 -15.09
CA ALA A 289 7.23 -15.17 -16.49
C ALA A 289 6.88 -16.66 -16.65
N GLY A 290 7.30 -17.47 -15.68
CA GLY A 290 7.10 -18.92 -15.58
C GLY A 290 5.64 -19.35 -15.45
N VAL A 291 4.69 -18.43 -15.23
CA VAL A 291 3.24 -18.74 -15.29
C VAL A 291 2.78 -19.32 -16.63
N SER A 292 3.60 -19.17 -17.67
CA SER A 292 3.31 -19.68 -19.02
C SER A 292 3.80 -21.12 -19.24
N ASP A 293 4.61 -21.64 -18.34
CA ASP A 293 5.11 -23.02 -18.33
C ASP A 293 4.38 -23.85 -17.25
N PRO A 294 4.02 -25.12 -17.49
CA PRO A 294 3.32 -25.93 -16.50
C PRO A 294 4.04 -26.07 -15.14
N ALA A 295 5.37 -26.27 -15.14
CA ALA A 295 6.13 -26.44 -13.91
C ALA A 295 6.32 -25.10 -13.18
N GLY A 296 6.63 -24.03 -13.92
CA GLY A 296 6.71 -22.67 -13.38
C GLY A 296 5.38 -22.22 -12.76
N ARG A 297 4.27 -22.45 -13.48
CA ARG A 297 2.91 -22.17 -13.01
C ARG A 297 2.61 -22.91 -11.72
N PHE A 298 2.87 -24.21 -11.65
CA PHE A 298 2.59 -25.01 -10.45
C PHE A 298 3.33 -24.46 -9.21
N ARG A 299 4.58 -24.02 -9.36
CA ARG A 299 5.33 -23.40 -8.26
C ARG A 299 4.68 -22.10 -7.78
N ILE A 300 4.21 -21.26 -8.70
CA ILE A 300 3.53 -19.99 -8.38
C ILE A 300 2.14 -20.24 -7.78
N GLU A 301 1.38 -21.22 -8.28
CA GLU A 301 0.11 -21.66 -7.67
C GLU A 301 0.34 -22.24 -6.27
N SER A 302 1.45 -22.95 -6.06
CA SER A 302 1.80 -23.46 -4.73
C SER A 302 2.10 -22.32 -3.76
N LEU A 303 2.78 -21.25 -4.18
CA LEU A 303 2.90 -20.02 -3.37
C LEU A 303 1.53 -19.38 -3.12
N GLN A 304 0.69 -19.25 -4.15
CA GLN A 304 -0.65 -18.69 -4.02
C GLN A 304 -1.50 -19.46 -3.00
N GLN A 305 -1.36 -20.80 -2.95
CA GLN A 305 -2.05 -21.62 -1.97
C GLN A 305 -1.63 -21.28 -0.52
N GLU A 306 -0.34 -21.00 -0.26
CA GLU A 306 0.08 -20.59 1.09
C GLU A 306 -0.56 -19.25 1.51
N ILE A 307 -0.77 -18.32 0.57
CA ILE A 307 -1.48 -17.07 0.85
C ILE A 307 -2.96 -17.34 1.15
N LYS A 308 -3.58 -18.29 0.46
CA LYS A 308 -4.97 -18.72 0.72
C LYS A 308 -5.09 -19.41 2.08
N ASP A 309 -4.11 -20.21 2.47
CA ASP A 309 -4.08 -20.84 3.79
C ASP A 309 -3.95 -19.79 4.90
N LEU A 310 -3.17 -18.72 4.68
CA LEU A 310 -3.14 -17.55 5.57
C LEU A 310 -4.50 -16.84 5.65
N HIS A 311 -5.20 -16.64 4.53
CA HIS A 311 -6.58 -16.10 4.53
C HIS A 311 -7.54 -16.94 5.36
N THR A 312 -7.49 -18.27 5.19
CA THR A 312 -8.27 -19.21 5.98
C THR A 312 -7.95 -19.05 7.47
N LEU A 313 -6.66 -18.98 7.84
CA LEU A 313 -6.23 -18.75 9.22
C LEU A 313 -6.74 -17.40 9.78
N MET A 314 -6.72 -16.32 8.99
CA MET A 314 -7.29 -15.04 9.42
C MET A 314 -8.80 -15.16 9.70
N ARG A 315 -9.53 -15.83 8.82
CA ARG A 315 -10.99 -15.92 8.88
C ARG A 315 -11.49 -16.89 9.95
N GLU A 316 -10.83 -18.03 10.11
CA GLU A 316 -11.31 -19.13 10.96
C GLU A 316 -10.74 -19.08 12.38
N ASP A 317 -9.54 -18.54 12.57
CA ASP A 317 -8.92 -18.45 13.89
C ASP A 317 -8.82 -16.99 14.39
N LEU A 318 -8.20 -16.08 13.63
CA LEU A 318 -7.91 -14.71 14.11
C LEU A 318 -9.17 -13.85 14.25
N GLY A 319 -10.03 -13.79 13.24
CA GLY A 319 -11.25 -12.99 13.25
C GLY A 319 -12.18 -13.36 14.42
N PRO A 320 -12.46 -14.66 14.67
CA PRO A 320 -13.20 -15.10 15.85
C PRO A 320 -12.50 -14.76 17.17
N ALA A 321 -11.17 -14.92 17.26
CA ALA A 321 -10.41 -14.55 18.47
C ALA A 321 -10.50 -13.04 18.78
N LEU A 322 -10.67 -12.21 17.76
CA LEU A 322 -10.89 -10.76 17.88
C LEU A 322 -12.35 -10.37 18.10
N GLY A 323 -13.31 -11.31 18.06
CA GLY A 323 -14.74 -11.01 18.15
C GLY A 323 -15.33 -10.32 16.91
N VAL A 324 -14.61 -10.28 15.79
CA VAL A 324 -14.98 -9.53 14.57
C VAL A 324 -15.99 -10.28 13.68
N ALA A 325 -16.31 -11.55 13.99
CA ALA A 325 -17.05 -12.46 13.13
C ALA A 325 -18.51 -12.07 12.78
N ALA A 326 -19.14 -11.11 13.49
CA ALA A 326 -20.57 -10.82 13.33
C ALA A 326 -20.93 -9.63 12.42
N GLY A 327 -19.96 -8.80 12.00
CA GLY A 327 -20.22 -7.58 11.21
C GLY A 327 -19.58 -7.55 9.83
N PHE A 328 -18.67 -8.48 9.53
CA PHE A 328 -17.88 -8.47 8.30
C PHE A 328 -18.63 -9.20 7.16
N ASN A 329 -19.76 -8.64 6.72
CA ASN A 329 -20.21 -8.93 5.36
C ASN A 329 -19.15 -8.33 4.43
N ALA A 330 -18.37 -9.18 3.77
CA ALA A 330 -17.30 -8.82 2.83
C ALA A 330 -17.76 -8.05 1.57
N LEU A 331 -18.94 -7.43 1.62
CA LEU A 331 -19.63 -6.73 0.54
C LEU A 331 -20.36 -5.45 0.99
N ASP A 332 -20.30 -5.02 2.26
CA ASP A 332 -20.84 -3.71 2.62
C ASP A 332 -19.88 -2.60 2.19
N GLY A 333 -20.09 -2.18 0.94
CA GLY A 333 -19.93 -0.79 0.49
C GLY A 333 -18.52 -0.38 0.10
N ASP A 334 -18.14 -0.69 -1.14
CA ASP A 334 -17.65 0.29 -2.13
C ASP A 334 -17.87 -0.24 -3.57
#